data_AF-A0A4P0YGG3-F1
#
_entry.id   AF-A0A4P0YGG3-F1
#
_cell.length_a   1.000
_cell.length_b   1.000
_cell.length_c   1.000
_cell.angle_alpha   90.00
_cell.angle_beta   90.00
_cell.angle_gamma   90.00
#
_symmetry.space_group_name_H-M   'P 1'
#
loop_
_entity.id
_entity.type
_entity.pdbx_description
1 polymer ?
#
loop_
_entity_poly.entity_id
_entity_poly.type
_entity_poly.pdbx_seq_one_letter_code
_entity_poly.pdbx_strand_id
1 'polypeptide(L)'
;MIQLGTYDGTVYNARQVVDKIGHLCDYILFDSAWVGYEQFIPMMADCSPLLLELTPDDPGIFVTQSVHKQQAGFSQTSQIHKKDNHLRGQARFCPHKRLNNAFMLHASTSPFYPLFAALDVNAKIHEGESGRRLWAECVALGMRRAKRSSPTAR
;
A
#
# COMPACT_ATOMS: atom_id res chain seq x y z
N MET A 1 0.03 9.79 11.07
CA MET A 1 0.25 9.49 9.64
C MET A 1 1.73 9.35 9.42
N ILE A 2 2.16 8.34 8.67
CA ILE A 2 3.57 8.04 8.36
C ILE A 2 3.68 7.82 6.86
N GLN A 3 4.71 8.37 6.24
CA GLN A 3 5.06 8.07 4.85
C GLN A 3 5.83 6.74 4.81
N LEU A 4 5.20 5.68 4.28
CA LEU A 4 5.78 4.33 4.26
C LEU A 4 7.01 4.24 3.35
N GLY A 5 6.94 4.91 2.19
CA GLY A 5 8.02 5.00 1.21
C GLY A 5 8.28 6.44 0.83
N THR A 6 9.53 6.89 0.99
CA THR A 6 9.96 8.21 0.54
C THR A 6 10.17 8.24 -0.97
N TYR A 7 10.22 9.44 -1.54
CA TYR A 7 10.51 9.64 -2.97
C TYR A 7 11.87 9.02 -3.37
N ASP A 8 12.87 9.17 -2.50
CA ASP A 8 14.25 8.72 -2.76
C ASP A 8 14.49 7.22 -2.47
N GLY A 9 13.43 6.46 -2.16
CA GLY A 9 13.52 5.01 -2.02
C GLY A 9 13.80 4.49 -0.60
N THR A 10 13.62 5.29 0.43
CA THR A 10 13.64 4.80 1.82
C THR A 10 12.27 4.21 2.16
N VAL A 11 12.25 2.92 2.47
CA VAL A 11 11.02 2.18 2.84
C VAL A 11 11.10 1.74 4.30
N TYR A 12 10.08 2.05 5.09
CA TYR A 12 10.01 1.64 6.49
C TYR A 12 9.64 0.16 6.62
N ASN A 13 10.15 -0.48 7.69
CA ASN A 13 9.61 -1.73 8.19
C ASN A 13 8.29 -1.43 8.94
N ALA A 14 7.15 -1.83 8.37
CA ALA A 14 5.84 -1.49 8.91
C ALA A 14 5.57 -2.21 10.24
N ARG A 15 6.06 -3.45 10.41
CA ARG A 15 5.96 -4.19 11.66
C ARG A 15 6.61 -3.41 12.81
N GLN A 16 7.85 -2.97 12.62
CA GLN A 16 8.56 -2.19 13.65
C GLN A 16 7.87 -0.87 14.00
N VAL A 17 7.22 -0.22 13.02
CA VAL A 17 6.44 1.00 13.28
C VAL A 17 5.25 0.67 14.19
N VAL A 18 4.45 -0.34 13.83
CA VAL A 18 3.28 -0.74 14.62
C VAL A 18 3.68 -1.16 16.03
N ASP A 19 4.74 -1.97 16.18
CA ASP A 19 5.17 -2.45 17.49
C ASP A 19 5.64 -1.30 18.41
N LYS A 20 6.33 -0.30 17.86
CA LYS A 20 6.92 0.80 18.65
C LYS A 20 5.93 1.87 19.05
N ILE A 21 4.99 2.22 18.18
CA ILE A 21 4.11 3.38 18.41
C ILE A 21 2.61 3.05 18.28
N GLY A 22 2.25 1.83 17.90
CA GLY A 22 0.87 1.45 17.63
C GLY A 22 -0.04 1.61 18.83
N HIS A 23 0.43 1.24 20.02
CA HIS A 23 -0.30 1.38 21.29
C HIS A 23 -0.60 2.85 21.68
N LEU A 24 0.07 3.82 21.05
CA LEU A 24 -0.17 5.26 21.29
C LEU A 24 -1.24 5.84 20.36
N CYS A 25 -1.75 5.06 19.40
CA CYS A 25 -2.63 5.54 18.33
C CYS A 25 -3.88 4.66 18.23
N ASP A 26 -5.04 5.28 17.97
CA ASP A 26 -6.23 4.52 17.55
C ASP A 26 -6.09 4.00 16.13
N TYR A 27 -5.50 4.81 15.24
CA TYR A 27 -5.23 4.46 13.85
C TYR A 27 -3.87 4.96 13.40
N ILE A 28 -3.23 4.19 12.52
CA ILE A 28 -2.07 4.62 11.73
C ILE A 28 -2.47 4.64 10.25
N LEU A 29 -2.30 5.80 9.63
CA LEU A 29 -2.34 5.96 8.18
C LEU A 29 -0.92 5.85 7.62
N PHE A 30 -0.68 4.86 6.78
CA PHE A 30 0.53 4.72 5.98
C PHE A 30 0.30 5.35 4.59
N ASP A 31 0.87 6.55 4.38
CA ASP A 31 0.96 7.12 3.04
C ASP A 31 2.00 6.34 2.24
N SER A 32 1.49 5.52 1.34
CA SER A 32 2.23 4.53 0.57
C SER A 32 2.19 4.87 -0.92
N ALA A 33 2.02 6.16 -1.27
CA ALA A 33 1.89 6.57 -2.67
C ALA A 33 3.09 6.18 -3.55
N TRP A 34 4.31 6.15 -3.00
CA TRP A 34 5.53 5.74 -3.71
C TRP A 34 5.82 4.24 -3.66
N VAL A 35 4.97 3.45 -3.02
CA VAL A 35 5.12 1.98 -2.91
C VAL A 35 3.78 1.30 -3.23
N GLY A 36 3.44 0.18 -2.59
CA GLY A 36 2.28 -0.66 -2.86
C GLY A 36 2.65 -1.99 -3.50
N TYR A 37 3.87 -2.11 -4.04
CA TYR A 37 4.39 -3.35 -4.62
C TYR A 37 5.14 -4.22 -3.60
N GLU A 38 5.48 -3.68 -2.43
CA GLU A 38 6.20 -4.42 -1.39
C GLU A 38 5.41 -5.65 -0.92
N GLN A 39 4.08 -5.61 -1.01
CA GLN A 39 3.20 -6.75 -0.74
C GLN A 39 3.40 -7.93 -1.71
N PHE A 40 3.89 -7.69 -2.92
CA PHE A 40 4.07 -8.70 -3.97
C PHE A 40 5.51 -9.20 -4.08
N ILE A 41 6.45 -8.59 -3.35
CA ILE A 41 7.87 -8.93 -3.38
C ILE A 41 8.24 -9.58 -2.03
N PRO A 42 8.51 -10.90 -1.98
CA PRO A 42 8.71 -11.61 -0.71
C PRO A 42 9.79 -11.02 0.20
N MET A 43 10.90 -10.51 -0.36
CA MET A 43 11.97 -9.89 0.43
C MET A 43 11.57 -8.57 1.12
N MET A 44 10.44 -7.98 0.74
CA MET A 44 9.92 -6.72 1.27
C MET A 44 8.63 -6.91 2.10
N ALA A 45 8.25 -8.15 2.41
CA ALA A 45 6.98 -8.45 3.09
C ALA A 45 6.82 -7.69 4.43
N ASP A 46 7.91 -7.52 5.19
CA ASP A 46 7.91 -6.77 6.46
C ASP A 46 7.61 -5.27 6.30
N CYS A 47 7.78 -4.74 5.09
CA CYS A 47 7.43 -3.37 4.76
C CYS A 47 5.92 -3.20 4.52
N SER A 48 5.16 -4.28 4.28
CA SER A 48 3.73 -4.17 3.95
C SER A 48 2.86 -4.15 5.22
N PRO A 49 2.20 -3.03 5.56
CA PRO A 49 1.28 -2.98 6.71
C PRO A 49 0.03 -3.86 6.52
N LEU A 50 -0.31 -4.23 5.28
CA LEU A 50 -1.47 -5.06 4.98
C LEU A 50 -1.23 -6.55 5.27
N LEU A 51 0.03 -6.99 5.29
CA LEU A 51 0.41 -8.37 5.62
C LEU A 51 0.57 -8.61 7.13
N LEU A 52 0.43 -7.57 7.95
CA LEU A 52 0.54 -7.70 9.40
C LEU A 52 -0.65 -8.46 9.97
N GLU A 53 -0.39 -9.47 10.79
CA GLU A 53 -1.38 -9.98 11.73
C GLU A 53 -1.53 -8.99 12.89
N LEU A 54 -2.77 -8.68 13.25
CA LEU A 54 -3.15 -7.63 14.21
C LEU A 54 -4.07 -8.21 15.28
N THR A 55 -3.88 -7.76 16.51
CA THR A 55 -4.65 -8.10 17.71
C THR A 55 -5.57 -6.94 18.09
N PRO A 56 -6.57 -7.14 18.98
CA PRO A 56 -7.45 -6.06 19.43
C PRO A 56 -6.74 -4.83 20.05
N ASP A 57 -5.52 -5.01 20.55
CA ASP A 57 -4.73 -3.93 21.17
C ASP A 57 -3.99 -3.07 20.12
N ASP A 58 -3.72 -3.62 18.94
CA ASP A 58 -3.05 -2.93 17.84
C ASP A 58 -3.91 -1.81 17.23
N PRO A 59 -3.31 -0.77 16.63
CA PRO A 59 -4.05 0.31 15.97
C PRO A 59 -4.80 -0.18 14.74
N GLY A 60 -5.85 0.53 14.34
CA GLY A 60 -6.47 0.36 13.04
C GLY A 60 -5.51 0.84 11.95
N ILE A 61 -5.44 0.13 10.82
CA ILE A 61 -4.53 0.46 9.72
C ILE A 61 -5.32 1.02 8.54
N PHE A 62 -4.90 2.18 8.07
CA PHE A 62 -5.22 2.69 6.75
C PHE A 62 -3.97 2.75 5.88
N VAL A 63 -4.12 2.41 4.61
CA VAL A 63 -3.06 2.53 3.61
C VAL A 63 -3.60 3.29 2.41
N THR A 64 -2.96 4.39 2.04
CA THR A 64 -3.26 5.11 0.80
C THR A 64 -2.16 4.84 -0.21
N GLN A 65 -2.53 4.41 -1.41
CA GLN A 65 -1.57 4.18 -2.49
C GLN A 65 -2.03 4.84 -3.80
N SER A 66 -1.08 5.46 -4.49
CA SER A 66 -1.30 6.04 -5.82
C SER A 66 -1.01 4.97 -6.85
N VAL A 67 -2.05 4.30 -7.32
CA VAL A 67 -1.92 3.21 -8.31
C VAL A 67 -1.19 3.69 -9.57
N HIS A 68 -1.41 4.93 -9.98
CA HIS A 68 -0.76 5.53 -11.14
C HIS A 68 0.74 5.82 -11.01
N LYS A 69 1.34 5.73 -9.81
CA LYS A 69 2.77 6.06 -9.63
C LYS A 69 3.67 4.90 -10.02
N GLN A 70 3.52 3.76 -9.34
CA GLN A 70 4.37 2.57 -9.55
C GLN A 70 3.56 1.27 -9.69
N GLN A 71 2.23 1.36 -9.85
CA GLN A 71 1.37 0.23 -10.23
C GLN A 71 0.72 0.51 -11.60
N ALA A 72 -0.31 -0.25 -11.99
CA ALA A 72 -0.90 -0.19 -13.31
C ALA A 72 -2.21 0.61 -13.32
N GLY A 73 -2.15 1.94 -13.41
CA GLY A 73 -3.37 2.78 -13.48
C GLY A 73 -3.17 4.12 -14.17
N PHE A 74 -4.27 4.73 -14.62
CA PHE A 74 -4.27 6.09 -15.18
C PHE A 74 -4.00 7.13 -14.10
N SER A 75 -3.42 8.28 -14.47
CA SER A 75 -3.31 9.44 -13.57
C SER A 75 -4.63 9.72 -12.85
N GLN A 76 -4.54 10.13 -11.58
CA GLN A 76 -5.67 10.29 -10.65
C GLN A 76 -6.26 8.99 -10.07
N THR A 77 -5.81 7.80 -10.50
CA THR A 77 -6.21 6.55 -9.83
C THR A 77 -5.41 6.31 -8.55
N SER A 78 -6.12 6.03 -7.45
CA SER A 78 -5.56 5.69 -6.14
C SER A 78 -6.52 4.77 -5.37
N GLN A 79 -6.03 4.17 -4.29
CA GLN A 79 -6.82 3.28 -3.43
C GLN A 79 -6.60 3.61 -1.96
N ILE A 80 -7.64 3.40 -1.16
CA ILE A 80 -7.60 3.41 0.31
C ILE A 80 -7.91 1.99 0.78
N HIS A 81 -6.93 1.35 1.42
CA HIS A 81 -7.15 0.06 2.08
C HIS A 81 -7.43 0.30 3.56
N LYS A 82 -8.49 -0.34 4.06
CA LYS A 82 -8.91 -0.28 5.46
C LYS A 82 -8.74 -1.65 6.10
N LYS A 83 -7.82 -1.75 7.06
CA LYS A 83 -7.55 -2.97 7.85
C LYS A 83 -7.69 -2.66 9.33
N ASP A 84 -8.91 -2.78 9.83
CA ASP A 84 -9.26 -2.46 11.23
C ASP A 84 -10.33 -3.39 11.82
N ASN A 85 -10.56 -4.54 11.19
CA ASN A 85 -11.57 -5.50 11.66
C ASN A 85 -11.24 -6.08 13.05
N HIS A 86 -9.96 -6.11 13.44
CA HIS A 86 -9.52 -6.49 14.79
C HIS A 86 -10.03 -5.53 15.89
N LEU A 87 -10.47 -4.33 15.52
CA LEU A 87 -11.07 -3.35 16.42
C LEU A 87 -12.60 -3.47 16.54
N ARG A 88 -13.24 -4.37 15.79
CA ARG A 88 -14.71 -4.47 15.77
C ARG A 88 -15.27 -4.67 17.19
N GLY A 89 -16.25 -3.83 17.55
CA GLY A 89 -16.87 -3.83 18.88
C GLY A 89 -16.24 -2.84 19.86
N GLN A 90 -15.07 -2.27 19.55
CA GLN A 90 -14.45 -1.22 20.35
C GLN A 90 -15.00 0.16 19.97
N ALA A 91 -15.01 1.09 20.93
CA ALA A 91 -15.47 2.46 20.69
C ALA A 91 -14.66 3.20 19.61
N ARG A 92 -13.36 2.86 19.48
CA ARG A 92 -12.45 3.45 18.48
C ARG A 92 -12.68 2.95 17.06
N PHE A 93 -13.44 1.87 16.84
CA PHE A 93 -13.66 1.33 15.49
C PHE A 93 -14.37 2.32 14.55
N CYS A 94 -13.81 2.53 13.37
CA CYS A 94 -14.41 3.33 12.30
C CYS A 94 -15.31 2.45 11.41
N PRO A 95 -16.65 2.49 11.55
CA PRO A 95 -17.54 1.72 10.68
C PRO A 95 -17.53 2.27 9.25
N HIS A 96 -17.83 1.39 8.29
CA HIS A 96 -17.91 1.75 6.86
C HIS A 96 -18.76 2.99 6.60
N LYS A 97 -19.92 3.14 7.27
CA LYS A 97 -20.79 4.33 7.11
C LYS A 97 -20.07 5.65 7.40
N ARG A 98 -19.20 5.69 8.42
CA ARG A 98 -18.41 6.90 8.75
C ARG A 98 -17.34 7.16 7.72
N LEU A 99 -16.60 6.13 7.31
CA LEU A 99 -15.60 6.25 6.25
C LEU A 99 -16.23 6.68 4.92
N ASN A 100 -17.34 6.06 4.52
CA ASN A 100 -18.02 6.36 3.27
C ASN A 100 -18.59 7.78 3.26
N ASN A 101 -19.06 8.28 4.42
CA ASN A 101 -19.46 9.68 4.54
C ASN A 101 -18.29 10.63 4.21
N ALA A 102 -17.10 10.38 4.75
CA ALA A 102 -15.90 11.17 4.42
C ALA A 102 -15.47 11.00 2.95
N PHE A 103 -15.56 9.77 2.41
CA PHE A 103 -15.27 9.50 1.00
C PHE A 103 -16.18 10.30 0.06
N MET A 104 -17.48 10.34 0.34
CA MET A 104 -18.46 11.05 -0.49
C MET A 104 -18.30 12.58 -0.48
N LEU A 105 -17.60 13.16 0.49
CA LEU A 105 -17.26 14.60 0.48
C LEU A 105 -16.25 14.95 -0.63
N HIS A 106 -15.43 13.99 -1.04
CA HIS A 106 -14.33 14.19 -2.00
C HIS A 106 -14.55 13.46 -3.32
N ALA A 107 -15.34 12.39 -3.33
CA ALA A 107 -15.67 11.64 -4.52
C ALA A 107 -16.66 12.43 -5.40
N SER A 108 -16.40 12.46 -6.71
CA SER A 108 -17.36 13.01 -7.68
C SER A 108 -18.65 12.18 -7.67
N THR A 109 -19.79 12.86 -7.78
CA THR A 109 -21.09 12.21 -8.04
C THR A 109 -21.18 11.61 -9.44
N SER A 110 -20.28 12.00 -10.34
CA SER A 110 -20.14 11.51 -11.71
C SER A 110 -18.68 11.07 -11.95
N PRO A 111 -18.26 9.91 -11.43
CA PRO A 111 -16.91 9.40 -11.64
C PRO A 111 -16.65 9.05 -13.12
N PHE A 112 -15.40 9.11 -13.56
CA PHE A 112 -15.00 8.65 -14.89
C PHE A 112 -14.76 7.14 -14.89
N TYR A 113 -15.64 6.37 -15.53
CA TYR A 113 -15.71 4.91 -15.43
C TYR A 113 -14.42 4.20 -15.87
N PRO A 114 -13.70 4.64 -16.91
CA PRO A 114 -12.40 4.06 -17.27
C PRO A 114 -11.33 4.14 -16.18
N LEU A 115 -11.39 5.12 -15.26
CA LEU A 115 -10.48 5.15 -14.10
C LEU A 115 -10.78 4.00 -13.13
N PHE A 116 -12.05 3.65 -12.95
CA PHE A 116 -12.47 2.52 -12.13
C PHE A 116 -12.08 1.19 -12.78
N ALA A 117 -12.27 1.06 -14.09
CA ALA A 117 -11.81 -0.12 -14.83
C ALA A 117 -10.30 -0.32 -14.74
N ALA A 118 -9.51 0.76 -14.78
CA ALA A 118 -8.06 0.68 -14.59
C ALA A 118 -7.68 0.16 -13.19
N LEU A 119 -8.39 0.60 -12.14
CA LEU A 119 -8.18 0.09 -10.77
C LEU A 119 -8.54 -1.40 -10.63
N ASP A 120 -9.59 -1.85 -11.32
CA ASP A 120 -10.02 -3.26 -11.32
C ASP A 120 -9.00 -4.16 -12.04
N VAL A 121 -8.59 -3.77 -13.24
CA VAL A 121 -7.55 -4.49 -13.99
C VAL A 121 -6.22 -4.49 -13.24
N ASN A 122 -5.85 -3.40 -12.56
CA ASN A 122 -4.66 -3.35 -11.70
C ASN A 122 -4.68 -4.46 -10.65
N ALA A 123 -5.81 -4.64 -9.96
CA ALA A 123 -5.95 -5.67 -8.95
C ALA A 123 -5.75 -7.06 -9.57
N LYS A 124 -6.32 -7.30 -10.76
CA LYS A 124 -6.17 -8.58 -11.48
C LYS A 124 -4.74 -8.83 -11.97
N ILE A 125 -4.02 -7.81 -12.44
CA ILE A 125 -2.61 -7.91 -12.86
C ILE A 125 -1.73 -8.41 -11.71
N HIS A 126 -1.99 -7.91 -10.50
CA HIS A 126 -1.18 -8.21 -9.32
C HIS A 126 -1.62 -9.48 -8.58
N GLU A 127 -2.74 -10.08 -8.96
CA GLU A 127 -3.27 -11.28 -8.31
C GLU A 127 -2.40 -12.52 -8.59
N GLY A 128 -2.22 -13.34 -7.55
CA GLY A 128 -1.65 -14.67 -7.67
C GLY A 128 -0.15 -14.71 -7.99
N GLU A 129 0.29 -15.86 -8.49
CA GLU A 129 1.70 -16.10 -8.79
C GLU A 129 2.20 -15.31 -10.00
N SER A 130 1.33 -15.08 -10.99
CA SER A 130 1.65 -14.26 -12.17
C SER A 130 2.02 -12.83 -11.79
N GLY A 131 1.25 -12.20 -10.90
CA GLY A 131 1.55 -10.85 -10.42
C GLY A 131 2.89 -10.76 -9.69
N ARG A 132 3.17 -11.73 -8.79
CA ARG A 132 4.45 -11.82 -8.08
C ARG A 132 5.63 -12.05 -9.03
N ARG A 133 5.43 -12.87 -10.06
CA ARG A 133 6.46 -13.13 -11.08
C ARG A 133 6.84 -11.87 -11.85
N LEU A 134 5.87 -11.04 -12.24
CA LEU A 134 6.15 -9.75 -12.91
C LEU A 134 7.09 -8.87 -12.09
N TRP A 135 6.85 -8.78 -10.78
CA TRP A 135 7.72 -8.03 -9.87
C TRP A 135 9.09 -8.67 -9.69
N ALA A 136 9.17 -9.99 -9.57
CA ALA A 136 10.45 -10.70 -9.48
C ALA A 136 11.33 -10.46 -10.72
N GLU A 137 10.74 -10.50 -11.92
CA GLU A 137 11.44 -10.21 -13.18
C GLU A 137 11.88 -8.74 -13.26
N CYS A 138 11.04 -7.80 -12.79
CA CYS A 138 11.36 -6.37 -12.70
C CYS A 138 12.55 -6.11 -11.77
N VAL A 139 12.56 -6.68 -10.56
CA VAL A 139 13.67 -6.57 -9.60
C VAL A 139 14.96 -7.14 -10.20
N ALA A 140 14.89 -8.33 -10.81
CA ALA A 140 16.05 -8.95 -11.44
C ALA A 140 16.62 -8.09 -12.58
N LEU A 141 15.76 -7.44 -13.37
CA LEU A 141 16.17 -6.49 -14.40
C LEU A 141 16.86 -5.25 -13.80
N GLY A 142 16.29 -4.68 -12.73
CA GLY A 142 16.88 -3.55 -12.00
C GLY A 142 18.29 -3.87 -11.49
N MET A 143 18.45 -5.03 -10.83
CA MET A 143 19.76 -5.50 -10.34
C MET A 143 20.76 -5.71 -11.48
N ARG A 144 20.34 -6.30 -12.61
CA ARG A 144 21.21 -6.48 -13.78
C ARG A 144 21.68 -5.14 -14.34
N ARG A 145 20.80 -4.14 -14.43
CA ARG A 145 21.18 -2.79 -14.90
C ARG A 145 22.14 -2.10 -13.93
N ALA A 146 21.85 -2.16 -12.63
CA ALA A 146 22.73 -1.59 -11.60
C ALA A 146 24.15 -2.16 -11.65
N LYS A 147 24.28 -3.49 -11.84
CA LYS A 147 25.59 -4.15 -12.02
C LYS A 147 26.35 -3.64 -13.25
N ARG A 148 25.66 -3.43 -14.38
CA ARG A 148 26.28 -2.94 -15.63
C ARG A 148 26.72 -1.47 -15.53
N SER A 149 26.00 -0.65 -14.78
CA SER A 149 26.37 0.74 -14.53
C SER A 149 27.42 0.90 -13.42
N SER A 150 27.81 -0.19 -12.74
CA SER A 150 28.83 -0.15 -11.69
C SER A 150 30.19 0.23 -12.31
N PRO A 151 30.92 1.20 -11.73
CA PRO A 151 32.26 1.56 -12.19
C PRO A 151 33.24 0.39 -12.19
N THR A 152 33.01 -0.61 -11.34
CA THR A 152 33.81 -1.84 -11.21
C THR A 152 33.57 -2.88 -12.31
N ALA A 153 32.61 -2.66 -13.22
CA ALA A 153 32.34 -3.53 -14.35
C ALA A 153 33.13 -3.16 -15.62
N ARG A 154 34.06 -2.19 -15.53
CA ARG A 154 35.04 -1.86 -16.58
C ARG A 154 36.41 -2.39 -16.22
#